data_AF-A0A3B0TGU3-F1
#
_entry.id   AF-A0A3B0TGU3-F1
#
_cell.length_a   1.000
_cell.length_b   1.000
_cell.length_c   1.000
_cell.angle_alpha   90.00
_cell.angle_beta   90.00
_cell.angle_gamma   90.00
#
_symmetry.space_group_name_H-M   'P 1'
#
loop_
_entity.id
_entity.type
_entity.pdbx_description
1 polymer ?
#
loop_
_entity_poly.entity_id
_entity_poly.type
_entity_poly.pdbx_seq_one_letter_code
_entity_poly.pdbx_strand_id
1 'polypeptide(L)'
;MLKTILNPVRTIAVVFASMVFLGMIGGGAIAQNTSVQGEAAANEAVWVNVNMARILRIASPAATVIVGNPGIADVTIQDPQTLILTGRSYGKTNLIILDSIGNPIADIILSVVLQRAGFVTVYQGAARTTLSCAPNCQPTIMLGDDTAFTTDAISSSNLVASSAN
;
A
#
# COMPACT_ATOMS: atom_id res chain seq x y z
N MET A 1 11.36 32.23 12.95
CA MET A 1 12.59 31.83 12.24
C MET A 1 12.66 30.30 12.32
N LEU A 2 11.94 29.53 11.50
CA LEU A 2 12.02 29.25 10.05
C LEU A 2 13.04 28.14 9.69
N LYS A 3 12.54 27.20 8.85
CA LYS A 3 13.12 26.02 8.15
C LYS A 3 12.94 24.71 8.93
N THR A 4 11.98 23.83 8.63
CA THR A 4 11.42 23.30 7.35
C THR A 4 12.50 22.70 6.46
N ILE A 5 12.70 21.39 6.63
CA ILE A 5 13.55 20.52 5.82
C ILE A 5 12.77 20.20 4.54
N LEU A 6 13.16 20.85 3.43
CA LEU A 6 12.67 20.55 2.09
C LEU A 6 13.58 19.54 1.39
N ASN A 7 12.92 18.60 0.75
CA ASN A 7 13.37 17.61 -0.24
C ASN A 7 14.35 18.20 -1.30
N PRO A 8 15.49 17.54 -1.65
CA PRO A 8 16.56 18.17 -2.44
C PRO A 8 16.40 18.09 -3.98
N VAL A 9 15.25 17.71 -4.53
CA VAL A 9 15.13 17.44 -5.99
C VAL A 9 14.77 18.70 -6.81
N ARG A 10 14.67 19.88 -6.19
CA ARG A 10 14.00 21.05 -6.80
C ARG A 10 14.91 22.18 -7.33
N THR A 11 16.23 22.05 -7.31
CA THR A 11 17.13 23.22 -7.48
C THR A 11 17.99 23.23 -8.75
N ILE A 12 17.90 22.25 -9.67
CA ILE A 12 18.84 22.19 -10.81
C ILE A 12 18.32 22.82 -12.12
N ALA A 13 17.04 23.15 -12.24
CA ALA A 13 16.54 23.84 -13.43
C ALA A 13 16.16 25.29 -13.10
N VAL A 14 16.62 26.23 -13.94
CA VAL A 14 16.25 27.66 -14.01
C VAL A 14 17.18 28.65 -13.29
N VAL A 15 18.41 28.85 -13.79
CA VAL A 15 19.11 30.17 -13.73
C VAL A 15 19.98 30.47 -14.97
N PHE A 16 19.73 29.91 -16.15
CA PHE A 16 20.44 30.33 -17.37
C PHE A 16 19.49 30.60 -18.53
N ALA A 17 18.80 31.73 -18.47
CA ALA A 17 18.26 32.40 -19.64
C ALA A 17 17.82 33.82 -19.27
N SER A 18 18.76 34.74 -19.04
CA SER A 18 18.48 36.18 -19.01
C SER A 18 19.76 36.97 -19.26
N MET A 19 20.17 37.08 -20.53
CA MET A 19 21.00 38.19 -20.98
C MET A 19 20.81 38.43 -22.48
N VAL A 20 19.59 38.82 -22.88
CA VAL A 20 19.41 39.63 -24.10
C VAL A 20 18.19 40.51 -23.89
N PHE A 21 18.41 41.81 -23.65
CA PHE A 21 17.50 42.85 -24.12
C PHE A 21 18.22 44.21 -24.12
N LEU A 22 18.66 44.66 -25.29
CA LEU A 22 18.49 46.05 -25.67
C LEU A 22 18.40 46.16 -27.20
N GLY A 23 17.18 46.35 -27.68
CA GLY A 23 16.86 46.53 -29.09
C GLY A 23 15.37 46.82 -29.24
N MET A 24 14.97 48.07 -28.99
CA MET A 24 13.64 48.58 -29.33
C MET A 24 13.48 48.61 -30.85
N ILE A 25 12.52 47.87 -31.44
CA ILE A 25 11.67 48.32 -32.56
C ILE A 25 10.40 47.44 -32.65
N GLY A 26 9.22 48.06 -32.71
CA GLY A 26 8.09 47.55 -33.50
C GLY A 26 7.12 46.57 -32.83
N GLY A 27 5.83 46.88 -32.88
CA GLY A 27 4.76 46.14 -32.22
C GLY A 27 4.50 44.74 -32.78
N GLY A 28 4.06 43.86 -31.89
CA GLY A 28 3.59 42.51 -32.20
C GLY A 28 3.06 41.86 -30.93
N ALA A 29 1.83 41.35 -30.98
CA ALA A 29 1.12 40.75 -29.86
C ALA A 29 1.93 39.61 -29.21
N ILE A 30 2.24 39.72 -27.92
CA ILE A 30 2.77 38.61 -27.12
C ILE A 30 1.62 37.71 -26.69
N ALA A 31 1.44 36.61 -27.43
CA ALA A 31 0.59 35.50 -27.07
C ALA A 31 1.07 34.89 -25.74
N GLN A 32 0.20 34.89 -24.72
CA GLN A 32 0.46 34.27 -23.44
C GLN A 32 0.32 32.76 -23.59
N ASN A 33 1.44 32.03 -23.51
CA ASN A 33 1.46 30.58 -23.55
C ASN A 33 1.04 30.03 -22.18
N THR A 34 -0.22 29.62 -22.03
CA THR A 34 -0.74 28.95 -20.84
C THR A 34 -0.29 27.49 -20.83
N SER A 35 0.81 27.20 -20.14
CA SER A 35 1.22 25.81 -19.90
C SER A 35 0.27 25.17 -18.88
N VAL A 36 -0.66 24.36 -19.38
CA VAL A 36 -1.44 23.39 -18.58
C VAL A 36 -0.45 22.38 -18.00
N GLN A 37 -0.15 22.49 -16.71
CA GLN A 37 0.55 21.42 -16.00
C GLN A 37 -0.47 20.33 -15.70
N GLY A 38 -0.42 19.24 -16.48
CA GLY A 38 -1.10 18.01 -16.13
C GLY A 38 -0.41 17.39 -14.92
N GLU A 39 -1.05 17.44 -13.76
CA GLU A 39 -0.65 16.69 -12.58
C GLU A 39 -0.83 15.20 -12.91
N ALA A 40 0.27 14.50 -13.23
CA ALA A 40 0.24 13.05 -13.29
C ALA A 40 -0.05 12.53 -11.88
N ALA A 41 -1.30 12.13 -11.64
CA ALA A 41 -1.71 11.50 -10.39
C ALA A 41 -0.82 10.27 -10.15
N ALA A 42 0.14 10.42 -9.24
CA ALA A 42 0.96 9.31 -8.80
C ALA A 42 0.01 8.25 -8.22
N ASN A 43 0.03 7.07 -8.81
CA ASN A 43 -0.81 5.96 -8.41
C ASN A 43 -0.49 5.59 -6.94
N GLU A 44 -1.34 6.01 -6.02
CA GLU A 44 -1.08 5.95 -4.57
C GLU A 44 -1.12 4.49 -4.12
N ALA A 45 0.04 3.95 -3.73
CA ALA A 45 0.12 2.58 -3.27
C ALA A 45 -0.60 2.42 -1.92
N VAL A 46 -1.63 1.57 -1.89
CA VAL A 46 -2.40 1.28 -0.68
C VAL A 46 -1.76 0.12 0.08
N TRP A 47 -1.39 0.38 1.32
CA TRP A 47 -0.83 -0.61 2.23
C TRP A 47 -1.92 -1.20 3.12
N VAL A 48 -1.92 -2.53 3.23
CA VAL A 48 -2.81 -3.30 4.12
C VAL A 48 -1.99 -4.40 4.79
N ASN A 49 -2.32 -4.70 6.04
CA ASN A 49 -1.67 -5.78 6.76
C ASN A 49 -2.38 -7.12 6.50
N VAL A 50 -1.62 -8.21 6.49
CA VAL A 50 -2.18 -9.57 6.37
C VAL A 50 -3.20 -9.80 7.50
N ASN A 51 -4.34 -10.41 7.16
CA ASN A 51 -5.49 -10.66 8.04
C ASN A 51 -6.13 -9.39 8.63
N MET A 52 -5.88 -8.22 8.02
CA MET A 52 -6.50 -6.97 8.43
C MET A 52 -7.33 -6.38 7.28
N ALA A 53 -8.38 -5.67 7.66
CA ALA A 53 -9.24 -4.94 6.74
C ALA A 53 -8.97 -3.43 6.82
N ARG A 54 -9.12 -2.76 5.68
CA ARG A 54 -9.04 -1.31 5.55
C ARG A 54 -10.23 -0.81 4.74
N ILE A 55 -10.83 0.27 5.22
CA ILE A 55 -11.91 0.95 4.49
C ILE A 55 -11.28 1.83 3.42
N LEU A 56 -11.74 1.66 2.18
CA LEU A 56 -11.39 2.48 1.03
C LEU A 56 -12.63 3.27 0.61
N ARG A 57 -12.48 4.58 0.51
CA ARG A 57 -13.53 5.48 0.01
C ARG A 57 -13.15 5.95 -1.39
N ILE A 58 -14.12 5.91 -2.30
CA ILE A 58 -13.92 6.26 -3.71
C ILE A 58 -14.75 7.49 -4.09
N ALA A 59 -14.29 8.20 -5.13
CA ALA A 59 -14.89 9.47 -5.56
C ALA A 59 -16.27 9.31 -6.25
N SER A 60 -16.55 8.13 -6.80
CA SER A 60 -17.75 7.84 -7.60
C SER A 60 -18.29 6.44 -7.27
N PRO A 61 -19.60 6.17 -7.43
CA PRO A 61 -20.18 4.85 -7.23
C PRO A 61 -19.49 3.73 -8.02
N ALA A 62 -18.99 2.70 -7.34
CA ALA A 62 -18.46 1.50 -7.98
C ALA A 62 -19.61 0.59 -8.45
N ALA A 63 -19.52 0.15 -9.70
CA ALA A 63 -20.41 -0.89 -10.24
C ALA A 63 -19.69 -2.24 -10.36
N THR A 64 -18.38 -2.22 -10.63
CA THR A 64 -17.58 -3.45 -10.77
C THR A 64 -16.23 -3.25 -10.10
N VAL A 65 -15.80 -4.27 -9.34
CA VAL A 65 -14.49 -4.31 -8.70
C VAL A 65 -13.75 -5.55 -9.18
N ILE A 66 -12.53 -5.35 -9.64
CA ILE A 66 -11.66 -6.40 -10.16
C ILE A 66 -10.42 -6.45 -9.28
N VAL A 67 -10.14 -7.63 -8.73
CA VAL A 67 -8.93 -7.90 -7.97
C VAL A 67 -8.00 -8.71 -8.83
N GLY A 68 -6.76 -8.24 -9.03
CA GLY A 68 -5.77 -8.95 -9.85
C GLY A 68 -5.48 -10.36 -9.34
N ASN A 69 -5.22 -10.50 -8.04
CA ASN A 69 -5.03 -11.80 -7.37
C ASN A 69 -5.86 -11.89 -6.07
N PRO A 70 -6.98 -12.65 -6.06
CA PRO A 70 -7.82 -12.82 -4.88
C PRO A 70 -7.16 -13.63 -3.75
N GLY A 71 -6.05 -14.33 -4.03
CA GLY A 71 -5.25 -15.00 -3.00
C GLY A 71 -4.42 -14.03 -2.14
N ILE A 72 -4.14 -12.82 -2.64
CA ILE A 72 -3.37 -11.79 -1.92
C ILE A 72 -4.30 -10.86 -1.16
N ALA A 73 -5.36 -10.37 -1.80
CA ALA A 73 -6.32 -9.45 -1.20
C ALA A 73 -7.73 -9.75 -1.71
N ASP A 74 -8.73 -9.28 -0.98
CA ASP A 74 -10.15 -9.43 -1.32
C ASP A 74 -10.91 -8.14 -1.01
N VAL A 75 -12.00 -7.87 -1.72
CA VAL A 75 -12.79 -6.64 -1.55
C VAL A 75 -14.28 -6.94 -1.49
N THR A 76 -14.92 -6.39 -0.48
CA THR A 76 -16.37 -6.41 -0.32
C THR A 76 -16.93 -5.01 -0.47
N ILE A 77 -18.00 -4.86 -1.24
CA ILE A 77 -18.72 -3.60 -1.40
C ILE A 77 -19.69 -3.45 -0.23
N GLN A 78 -19.51 -2.43 0.61
CA GLN A 78 -20.42 -2.14 1.72
C GLN A 78 -21.54 -1.19 1.26
N ASP A 79 -21.18 -0.14 0.54
CA ASP A 79 -22.08 0.81 -0.12
C ASP A 79 -21.43 1.28 -1.44
N PRO A 80 -22.15 2.03 -2.30
CA PRO A 80 -21.62 2.39 -3.62
C PRO A 80 -20.28 3.14 -3.60
N GLN A 81 -19.92 3.83 -2.52
CA GLN A 81 -18.68 4.62 -2.41
C GLN A 81 -17.71 4.10 -1.35
N THR A 82 -18.06 3.02 -0.64
CA THR A 82 -17.28 2.45 0.46
C THR A 82 -17.00 0.98 0.20
N LEU A 83 -15.72 0.67 0.08
CA LEU A 83 -15.19 -0.67 -0.11
C LEU A 83 -14.44 -1.12 1.13
N ILE A 84 -14.61 -2.39 1.52
CA ILE A 84 -13.84 -3.03 2.57
C ILE A 84 -12.80 -3.92 1.91
N LEU A 85 -11.53 -3.50 1.98
CA LEU A 85 -10.39 -4.23 1.46
C LEU A 85 -9.79 -5.09 2.56
N THR A 86 -9.62 -6.38 2.33
CA THR A 86 -9.03 -7.33 3.27
C THR A 86 -7.75 -7.94 2.70
N GLY A 87 -6.64 -7.84 3.42
CA GLY A 87 -5.41 -8.55 3.06
C GLY A 87 -5.48 -10.02 3.48
N ARG A 88 -5.34 -10.95 2.52
CA ARG A 88 -5.36 -12.41 2.78
C ARG A 88 -3.95 -12.99 2.89
N SER A 89 -3.05 -12.63 1.99
CA SER A 89 -1.68 -13.13 1.93
C SER A 89 -0.71 -12.02 1.57
N TYR A 90 0.57 -12.22 1.86
CA TYR A 90 1.61 -11.25 1.54
C TYR A 90 1.81 -11.16 0.02
N GLY A 91 2.07 -9.95 -0.47
CA GLY A 91 2.37 -9.74 -1.89
C GLY A 91 1.93 -8.38 -2.40
N LYS A 92 2.10 -8.19 -3.72
CA LYS A 92 1.59 -7.03 -4.43
C LYS A 92 0.56 -7.48 -5.45
N THR A 93 -0.58 -6.81 -5.49
CA THR A 93 -1.64 -7.00 -6.47
C THR A 93 -2.21 -5.64 -6.85
N ASN A 94 -3.06 -5.57 -7.86
CA ASN A 94 -3.81 -4.38 -8.19
C ASN A 94 -5.30 -4.55 -7.90
N LEU A 95 -5.97 -3.41 -7.77
CA LEU A 95 -7.41 -3.27 -7.65
C LEU A 95 -7.90 -2.30 -8.72
N ILE A 96 -8.79 -2.75 -9.59
CA ILE A 96 -9.41 -1.90 -10.62
C ILE A 96 -10.89 -1.75 -10.27
N ILE A 97 -11.36 -0.50 -10.25
CA ILE A 97 -12.73 -0.14 -9.92
C ILE A 97 -13.33 0.55 -11.14
N LEU A 98 -14.48 0.05 -11.60
CA LEU A 98 -15.20 0.59 -12.76
C LEU A 98 -16.56 1.17 -12.36
N ASP A 99 -16.99 2.19 -13.11
CA ASP A 99 -18.35 2.71 -13.06
C ASP A 99 -19.34 1.80 -13.82
N SER A 100 -20.62 2.16 -13.82
CA SER A 100 -21.68 1.37 -14.50
C SER A 100 -21.58 1.34 -16.02
N ILE A 101 -20.76 2.20 -16.61
CA ILE A 101 -20.54 2.34 -18.05
C ILE A 101 -19.22 1.64 -18.47
N GLY A 102 -18.43 1.17 -17.50
CA GLY A 102 -17.17 0.48 -17.69
C GLY A 102 -15.93 1.38 -17.69
N ASN A 103 -16.06 2.66 -17.32
CA ASN A 103 -14.89 3.54 -17.21
C ASN A 103 -14.13 3.26 -15.90
N PRO A 104 -12.79 3.28 -15.91
CA PRO A 104 -12.00 3.11 -14.70
C PRO A 104 -12.14 4.33 -13.79
N ILE A 105 -12.68 4.11 -12.59
CA ILE A 105 -12.73 5.09 -11.50
C ILE A 105 -11.37 5.15 -10.79
N ALA A 106 -10.76 3.98 -10.57
CA ALA A 106 -9.45 3.87 -9.94
C ALA A 106 -8.73 2.59 -10.38
N ASP A 107 -7.41 2.68 -10.49
CA ASP A 107 -6.50 1.54 -10.63
C ASP A 107 -5.42 1.69 -9.56
N ILE A 108 -5.47 0.87 -8.52
CA ILE A 108 -4.68 1.03 -7.30
C ILE A 108 -3.74 -0.16 -7.15
N ILE A 109 -2.46 0.13 -6.89
CA ILE A 109 -1.50 -0.90 -6.48
C ILE A 109 -1.67 -1.18 -4.98
N LEU A 110 -2.05 -2.41 -4.66
CA LEU A 110 -2.16 -2.93 -3.30
C LEU A 110 -0.87 -3.62 -2.90
N SER A 111 -0.33 -3.23 -1.75
CA SER A 111 0.83 -3.88 -1.13
C SER A 111 0.42 -4.46 0.22
N VAL A 112 0.27 -5.78 0.26
CA VAL A 112 -0.10 -6.51 1.48
C VAL A 112 1.17 -6.93 2.20
N VAL A 113 1.39 -6.34 3.36
CA VAL A 113 2.57 -6.56 4.18
C VAL A 113 2.21 -7.30 5.45
N LEU A 114 3.11 -8.17 5.90
CA LEU A 114 3.01 -8.68 7.26
C LEU A 114 3.26 -7.51 8.21
N GLN A 115 2.36 -7.27 9.18
CA GLN A 115 2.68 -6.33 10.26
C GLN A 115 3.83 -6.95 11.05
N ARG A 116 5.07 -6.50 10.81
CA ARG A 116 6.25 -7.01 11.53
C ARG A 116 6.40 -6.40 12.93
N ALA A 117 5.56 -5.44 13.30
CA ALA A 117 5.55 -4.93 14.66
C ALA A 117 5.07 -6.05 15.59
N GLY A 118 5.97 -6.49 16.48
CA GLY A 118 5.69 -7.56 17.42
C GLY A 118 5.85 -8.97 16.87
N PHE A 119 6.49 -9.20 15.72
CA PHE A 119 6.90 -10.56 15.33
C PHE A 119 8.42 -10.68 15.26
N VAL A 120 8.95 -11.73 15.87
CA VAL A 120 10.39 -12.05 15.89
C VAL A 120 10.58 -13.41 15.25
N THR A 121 11.44 -13.50 14.25
CA THR A 121 11.86 -14.78 13.67
C THR A 121 13.24 -15.14 14.21
N VAL A 122 13.36 -16.32 14.79
CA VAL A 122 14.61 -16.86 15.32
C VAL A 122 15.10 -17.97 14.38
N TYR A 123 16.37 -17.91 14.01
CA TYR A 123 17.03 -18.94 13.21
C TYR A 123 18.07 -19.67 14.07
N GLN A 124 17.92 -20.99 14.19
CA GLN A 124 18.87 -21.88 14.86
C GLN A 124 19.38 -22.88 13.83
N GLY A 125 20.42 -22.49 13.09
CA GLY A 125 20.84 -23.23 11.90
C GLY A 125 19.77 -23.15 10.81
N ALA A 126 19.31 -24.30 10.33
CA ALA A 126 18.22 -24.40 9.35
C ALA A 126 16.81 -24.31 9.98
N ALA A 127 16.71 -24.44 11.31
CA ALA A 127 15.43 -24.35 12.01
C ALA A 127 15.02 -22.88 12.12
N ARG A 128 13.84 -22.57 11.60
CA ARG A 128 13.21 -21.25 11.66
C ARG A 128 12.02 -21.30 12.61
N THR A 129 11.91 -20.37 13.54
CA THR A 129 10.72 -20.26 14.39
C THR A 129 10.23 -18.83 14.41
N THR A 130 8.91 -18.64 14.45
CA THR A 130 8.29 -17.32 14.52
C THR A 130 7.59 -17.13 15.87
N LEU A 131 7.75 -15.95 16.46
CA LEU A 131 7.19 -15.56 17.74
C LEU A 131 6.42 -14.24 17.60
N SER A 132 5.32 -14.11 18.33
CA SER A 132 4.58 -12.86 18.50
C SER A 132 4.89 -12.26 19.87
N CYS A 133 5.46 -11.05 19.93
CA CYS A 133 5.98 -10.41 21.13
C CYS A 133 5.23 -9.10 21.45
N ALA A 134 4.54 -9.08 22.60
CA ALA A 134 4.00 -7.86 23.21
C ALA A 134 3.52 -8.10 24.67
N PRO A 135 4.25 -7.67 25.72
CA PRO A 135 5.69 -7.41 25.84
C PRO A 135 6.53 -8.71 25.94
N ASN A 136 5.89 -9.86 26.20
CA ASN A 136 6.50 -11.18 26.20
C ASN A 136 6.23 -11.88 24.87
N CYS A 137 7.11 -12.79 24.46
CA CYS A 137 6.98 -13.53 23.22
C CYS A 137 6.18 -14.82 23.42
N GLN A 138 5.19 -15.04 22.56
CA GLN A 138 4.41 -16.27 22.47
C GLN A 138 4.64 -16.95 21.10
N PRO A 139 4.63 -18.29 21.04
CA PRO A 139 4.80 -19.01 19.78
C PRO A 139 3.65 -18.72 18.81
N THR A 140 3.98 -18.56 17.53
CA THR A 140 3.00 -18.37 16.45
C THR A 140 3.48 -19.13 15.22
N ILE A 141 2.57 -19.84 14.55
CA ILE A 141 2.91 -20.70 13.42
C ILE A 141 2.87 -19.88 12.14
N MET A 142 3.98 -19.82 11.41
CA MET A 142 4.05 -19.24 10.06
C MET A 142 4.57 -20.23 9.03
N LEU A 143 4.22 -19.96 7.76
CA LEU A 143 4.71 -20.75 6.64
C LEU A 143 6.24 -20.71 6.59
N GLY A 144 6.84 -21.90 6.55
CA GLY A 144 8.28 -22.10 6.52
C GLY A 144 8.96 -22.06 7.89
N ASP A 145 8.20 -22.09 8.98
CA ASP A 145 8.74 -22.45 10.29
C ASP A 145 9.09 -23.94 10.35
N ASP A 146 9.98 -24.29 11.26
CA ASP A 146 10.43 -25.65 11.53
C ASP A 146 9.25 -26.55 11.90
N THR A 147 9.27 -27.78 11.37
CA THR A 147 8.16 -28.70 11.53
C THR A 147 8.00 -29.17 12.97
N ALA A 148 9.11 -29.35 13.72
CA ALA A 148 9.03 -29.76 15.11
C ALA A 148 8.42 -28.65 15.97
N PHE A 149 8.86 -27.40 15.79
CA PHE A 149 8.25 -26.23 16.45
C PHE A 149 6.74 -26.11 16.15
N THR A 150 6.36 -26.32 14.88
CA THR A 150 4.97 -26.27 14.45
C THR A 150 4.14 -27.37 15.12
N THR A 151 4.67 -28.60 15.19
CA THR A 151 4.01 -29.72 15.87
C THR A 151 3.82 -29.47 17.36
N ASP A 152 4.83 -28.92 18.04
CA ASP A 152 4.77 -28.61 19.49
C ASP A 152 3.75 -27.50 19.80
N ALA A 153 3.67 -26.47 18.94
CA ALA A 153 2.68 -25.41 19.08
C ALA A 153 1.24 -25.95 18.91
N ILE A 154 1.02 -26.85 17.95
CA ILE A 154 -0.30 -27.49 17.72
C ILE A 154 -0.66 -28.42 18.89
N SER A 155 0.28 -29.23 19.37
CA SER A 155 0.03 -30.16 20.47
C SER A 155 -0.34 -29.39 21.75
N SER A 156 0.36 -28.29 22.04
CA SER A 156 0.04 -27.40 23.16
C SER A 156 -1.37 -26.81 23.03
N SER A 157 -1.76 -26.36 21.84
CA SER A 157 -3.11 -25.84 21.58
C SER A 157 -4.19 -26.90 21.82
N ASN A 158 -3.95 -28.14 21.41
CA ASN A 158 -4.89 -29.25 21.62
C ASN A 158 -5.03 -29.61 23.10
N LEU A 159 -3.94 -29.58 23.86
CA LEU A 159 -3.97 -29.84 25.30
C LEU A 159 -4.79 -28.78 26.03
N VAL A 160 -4.58 -27.50 25.72
CA VAL A 160 -5.39 -26.40 26.28
C VAL A 160 -6.86 -26.58 25.93
N ALA A 161 -7.20 -26.89 24.67
CA ALA A 161 -8.57 -27.15 24.24
C ALA A 161 -9.22 -28.34 24.97
N SER A 162 -8.45 -29.41 25.22
CA SER A 162 -8.95 -30.59 25.94
C SER A 162 -9.18 -30.35 27.43
N SER A 163 -8.47 -29.40 28.03
CA SER A 163 -8.61 -29.02 29.45
C SER A 163 -9.75 -28.05 29.74
N ALA A 164 -10.38 -27.51 28.70
CA ALA A 164 -11.49 -26.56 28.81
C ALA A 164 -12.88 -27.22 28.85
N ASN A 165 -12.94 -28.56 28.73
CA ASN A 165 -14.12 -29.40 28.88
C ASN A 165 -13.99 -30.27 30.14
#